data_AF-E4YZD6-F1
#
_entry.id   AF-E4YZD6-F1
#
_cell.length_a   1.000
_cell.length_b   1.000
_cell.length_c   1.000
_cell.angle_alpha   90.00
_cell.angle_beta   90.00
_cell.angle_gamma   90.00
#
_symmetry.space_group_name_H-M   'P 1'
#
loop_
_entity.id
_entity.type
_entity.pdbx_description
1 polymer ?
#
loop_
_entity_poly.entity_id
_entity_poly.type
_entity_poly.pdbx_seq_one_letter_code
_entity_poly.pdbx_strand_id
1 'polypeptide(L)' 'MSVLLETTMGDIVIDLYTEHRPRCCVNFLKLCKVKYYNYSTIFNVQRDFVVQCGDPTDKG' A
#
# COMPACT_ATOMS: atom_id res chain seq x y z
N MET A 1 -12.10 3.84 -7.80
CA MET A 1 -12.23 2.77 -6.79
C MET A 1 -11.24 3.07 -5.69
N SER A 2 -11.63 3.02 -4.42
CA SER A 2 -10.78 3.41 -3.29
C SER A 2 -10.44 2.23 -2.37
N VAL A 3 -9.33 2.33 -1.64
CA VAL A 3 -8.89 1.37 -0.63
C VAL A 3 -8.56 2.11 0.65
N LEU A 4 -8.98 1.56 1.79
CA LEU A 4 -8.63 2.03 3.12
C LEU A 4 -7.44 1.23 3.64
N LEU A 5 -6.36 1.91 4.04
CA LEU A 5 -5.23 1.35 4.76
C LEU A 5 -5.30 1.83 6.21
N GLU A 6 -5.54 0.90 7.12
CA GLU A 6 -5.48 1.15 8.56
C GLU A 6 -4.03 0.99 9.02
N THR A 7 -3.44 2.06 9.54
CA THR A 7 -2.07 2.06 10.08
C THR A 7 -2.08 2.37 11.57
N THR A 8 -0.96 2.14 12.25
CA THR A 8 -0.83 2.47 13.69
C THR A 8 -0.92 3.97 13.99
N MET A 9 -0.67 4.82 12.99
CA MET A 9 -0.73 6.29 13.11
C MET A 9 -2.04 6.87 12.59
N GLY A 10 -2.95 6.03 12.09
CA GLY A 10 -4.24 6.43 11.56
C GLY A 10 -4.55 5.84 10.19
N ASP A 11 -5.66 6.27 9.63
CA ASP A 11 -6.22 5.70 8.40
C ASP A 11 -5.84 6.51 7.17
N ILE A 12 -5.51 5.81 6.09
CA ILE A 12 -5.16 6.39 4.80
C ILE A 12 -6.12 5.87 3.74
N VAL A 13 -6.83 6.77 3.07
CA VAL A 13 -7.69 6.44 1.93
C VAL A 13 -6.92 6.70 0.64
N ILE A 14 -6.82 5.68 -0.22
CA ILE A 14 -6.12 5.76 -1.50
C ILE A 14 -7.11 5.53 -2.63
N ASP A 15 -7.22 6.52 -3.52
CA ASP A 15 -7.98 6.40 -4.77
C ASP A 15 -7.13 5.77 -5.87
N LEU A 16 -7.65 4.69 -6.45
CA LEU A 16 -7.00 3.95 -7.54
C LEU A 16 -7.54 4.41 -8.89
N TYR A 17 -6.62 4.80 -9.77
CA TYR A 17 -6.86 5.10 -11.18
C TYR A 17 -7.02 3.83 -12.02
N THR A 18 -8.03 3.02 -11.72
CA THR A 18 -8.27 1.71 -12.34
C THR A 18 -8.46 1.77 -13.84
N GLU A 19 -8.99 2.87 -14.37
CA GLU A 19 -9.19 3.07 -15.81
C GLU A 19 -7.87 3.33 -16.55
N HIS A 20 -7.00 4.16 -15.99
CA HIS A 20 -5.72 4.52 -16.61
C HIS A 20 -4.62 3.47 -16.40
N ARG A 21 -4.63 2.76 -15.26
CA ARG A 21 -3.58 1.80 -14.84
C ARG A 21 -4.17 0.49 -14.33
N PRO A 22 -4.95 -0.24 -15.15
CA PRO A 22 -5.70 -1.42 -14.70
C PRO A 22 -4.82 -2.54 -14.14
N ARG A 23 -3.66 -2.81 -14.76
CA ARG A 23 -2.77 -3.90 -14.32
C ARG A 23 -2.21 -3.69 -12.92
N CYS A 24 -1.70 -2.48 -12.64
CA CYS A 24 -1.15 -2.12 -11.34
C CYS A 24 -2.25 -2.15 -10.26
N CYS A 25 -3.39 -1.53 -10.54
CA CYS A 25 -4.51 -1.50 -9.59
C CYS A 25 -5.04 -2.90 -9.29
N VAL A 26 -5.19 -3.77 -10.30
CA VAL A 26 -5.63 -5.16 -10.10
C VAL A 26 -4.64 -5.95 -9.25
N ASN A 27 -3.33 -5.79 -9.48
CA ASN A 27 -2.32 -6.45 -8.65
C ASN A 27 -2.40 -5.99 -7.19
N PHE A 28 -2.45 -4.68 -6.96
CA PHE A 28 -2.58 -4.11 -5.62
C PHE A 28 -3.85 -4.62 -4.92
N LEU A 29 -5.00 -4.56 -5.59
CA LEU A 29 -6.27 -5.07 -5.04
C LEU A 29 -6.24 -6.57 -4.72
N LYS A 30 -5.57 -7.38 -5.55
CA LYS A 30 -5.40 -8.82 -5.27
C LYS A 30 -4.59 -9.03 -3.98
N LEU A 31 -3.47 -8.32 -3.82
CA LEU A 31 -2.62 -8.40 -2.63
C LEU A 31 -3.35 -7.92 -1.36
N CYS A 32 -4.13 -6.84 -1.47
CA CYS A 32 -5.00 -6.39 -0.38
C CYS A 32 -6.03 -7.45 0.01
N LYS A 33 -6.70 -8.09 -0.96
CA LYS A 33 -7.73 -9.13 -0.68
C LYS A 33 -7.17 -10.35 0.05
N VAL A 34 -5.94 -10.75 -0.24
CA VAL A 34 -5.27 -11.86 0.45
C VAL A 34 -4.57 -11.44 1.74
N LYS A 35 -4.78 -10.19 2.19
CA LYS A 35 -4.17 -9.63 3.42
C LYS A 35 -2.64 -9.64 3.40
N TYR A 36 -2.03 -9.56 2.22
CA TYR A 36 -0.57 -9.61 2.06
C TYR A 36 0.16 -8.47 2.78
N TYR A 37 -0.45 -7.28 2.79
CA TYR A 37 0.12 -6.09 3.42
C TYR A 37 -0.15 -6.00 4.92
N ASN A 38 -0.94 -6.90 5.49
CA ASN A 38 -1.22 -6.87 6.93
C ASN A 38 0.08 -7.12 7.70
N TYR A 39 0.36 -6.26 8.67
CA TYR A 39 1.60 -6.26 9.46
C TYR A 39 2.87 -5.95 8.67
N SER A 40 2.78 -5.54 7.40
CA SER A 40 3.95 -5.01 6.69
C SER A 40 4.35 -3.67 7.31
N THR A 41 5.65 -3.53 7.61
CA THR A 41 6.14 -2.30 8.24
C THR A 41 6.42 -1.22 7.19
N ILE A 42 6.51 0.01 7.68
CA ILE A 42 7.09 1.11 6.93
C ILE A 42 8.59 1.10 7.24
N PHE A 43 9.39 0.53 6.35
CA PHE A 43 10.82 0.33 6.59
C PHE A 43 11.70 1.49 6.10
N ASN A 44 11.19 2.36 5.22
CA ASN A 44 11.94 3.52 4.72
C ASN A 44 11.08 4.78 4.73
N VAL A 45 11.55 5.80 5.45
CA VAL A 45 10.90 7.10 5.58
C VAL A 45 11.92 8.19 5.24
N GLN A 46 11.73 8.83 4.10
CA GLN A 46 12.50 10.00 3.69
C GLN A 46 11.62 11.23 3.86
N ARG A 47 11.98 12.05 4.85
CA ARG A 47 11.23 13.26 5.19
C ARG A 47 11.07 14.17 3.97
N ASP A 48 9.85 14.68 3.79
CA ASP A 48 9.49 15.58 2.68
C ASP A 48 9.68 14.98 1.27
N PHE A 49 9.77 13.64 1.16
CA PHE A 49 9.96 12.98 -0.12
C PHE A 49 9.10 11.73 -0.30
N VAL A 50 9.37 10.65 0.43
CA VAL A 50 8.68 9.37 0.20
C VAL A 50 8.68 8.47 1.42
N VAL A 51 7.65 7.65 1.50
CA VAL A 51 7.53 6.53 2.44
C VAL A 51 7.41 5.25 1.62
N GLN A 52 8.13 4.20 2.01
CA GLN A 52 8.07 2.89 1.37
C GLN A 52 7.62 1.82 2.36
N CYS A 53 6.73 0.95 1.88
CA CYS A 53 6.14 -0.16 2.62
C CYS A 53 5.72 -1.26 1.64
N GLY A 54 5.28 -2.40 2.17
CA GLY A 54 4.69 -3.48 1.37
C GLY A 54 5.62 -4.63 1.02
N ASP A 55 6.83 -4.66 1.60
CA ASP A 55 7.70 -5.83 1.64
C ASP A 55 7.46 -6.59 2.96
N PRO A 56 7.00 -7.85 2.94
CA PRO A 56 6.85 -8.66 4.16
C PRO A 56 8.17 -9.08 4.79
N THR A 57 9.29 -8.96 4.07
CA THR A 57 10.62 -9.33 4.57
C THR A 57 11.35 -8.16 5.21
N ASP A 58 10.84 -6.93 5.06
CA ASP A 58 11.46 -5.67 5.51
C ASP A 58 12.93 -5.50 5.04
N LYS A 59 13.28 -6.07 3.89
CA LYS A 59 14.66 -6.02 3.33
C LYS A 59 14.81 -5.03 2.18
N GLY A 60 13.71 -4.56 1.60
CA GLY A 60 13.69 -3.60 0.50
C GLY A 60 14.02 -4.25 -0.84
#